data_AF-A0A9D5SSX6-F1
#
_entry.id   AF-A0A9D5SSX6-F1
#
_cell.length_a   1.000
_cell.length_b   1.000
_cell.length_c   1.000
_cell.angle_alpha   90.00
_cell.angle_beta   90.00
_cell.angle_gamma   90.00
#
_symmetry.space_group_name_H-M   'P 1'
#
loop_
_entity.id
_entity.type
_entity.pdbx_description
1 polymer ?
#
loop_
_entity_poly.entity_id
_entity_poly.type
_entity_poly.pdbx_seq_one_letter_code
_entity_poly.pdbx_strand_id
1 'polypeptide(L)'
;MEDKDKKTLAALHREMEEMRAAYEAELTALKAENAEKEDRAKQEQQLRAFLKAQQSYLNEYVEVRLFKDNDKYKDDVYVAVNGKNCVIRRGVWTRIRRKFAMLLDQSEIQDLRTAELMEREASRFADESRHYA
;
A
#
# COMPACT_ATOMS: atom_id res chain seq x y z
N MET A 1 -45.55 57.40 31.79
CA MET A 1 -45.76 57.22 30.34
C MET A 1 -44.40 56.90 29.75
N GLU A 2 -44.05 55.62 29.80
CA GLU A 2 -44.31 54.66 28.71
C GLU A 2 -43.42 54.96 27.51
N ASP A 3 -42.17 54.49 27.55
CA ASP A 3 -41.41 54.25 26.32
C ASP A 3 -40.20 53.33 26.54
N LYS A 4 -40.34 52.34 27.44
CA LYS A 4 -39.30 51.31 27.65
C LYS A 4 -39.57 49.99 26.92
N ASP A 5 -40.74 49.81 26.33
CA ASP A 5 -41.23 48.49 25.91
C ASP A 5 -41.42 48.30 24.40
N LYS A 6 -40.81 49.14 23.57
CA LYS A 6 -40.75 48.86 22.14
C LYS A 6 -39.31 48.85 21.68
N LYS A 7 -38.57 47.77 21.99
CA LYS A 7 -37.70 47.21 20.95
C LYS A 7 -38.62 47.06 19.74
N THR A 8 -38.49 47.94 18.76
CA THR A 8 -39.36 47.96 17.59
C THR A 8 -39.35 46.57 16.99
N LEU A 9 -40.52 46.09 16.54
CA LEU A 9 -40.68 44.77 15.92
C LEU A 9 -39.56 44.48 14.89
N ALA A 10 -39.14 45.52 14.16
CA ALA A 10 -38.01 45.50 13.23
C ALA A 10 -36.64 45.16 13.86
N ALA A 11 -36.31 45.69 15.05
CA ALA A 11 -35.06 45.37 15.74
C ALA A 11 -35.04 43.92 16.24
N LEU A 12 -36.17 43.41 16.73
CA LEU A 12 -36.30 42.00 17.13
C LEU A 12 -36.20 41.05 15.93
N HIS A 13 -36.83 41.39 14.80
CA HIS A 13 -36.68 40.61 13.56
C HIS A 13 -35.23 40.56 13.09
N ARG A 14 -34.52 41.69 13.13
CA ARG A 14 -33.10 41.74 12.77
C ARG A 14 -32.22 40.87 13.69
N GLU A 15 -32.42 40.95 15.00
CA GLU A 15 -31.73 40.07 15.97
C GLU A 15 -32.04 38.58 15.71
N MET A 16 -33.29 38.24 15.36
CA MET A 16 -33.67 36.87 15.00
C MET A 16 -33.07 36.40 13.67
N GLU A 17 -32.95 37.28 12.67
CA GLU A 17 -32.33 36.98 11.38
C GLU A 17 -30.82 36.77 11.54
N GLU A 18 -30.14 37.60 12.32
CA GLU A 18 -28.72 37.45 12.65
C GLU A 18 -28.46 36.13 13.42
N MET A 19 -29.32 35.79 14.38
CA MET A 19 -29.25 34.51 15.10
C MET A 19 -29.47 33.30 14.17
N ARG A 20 -30.45 33.37 13.26
CA ARG A 20 -30.71 32.30 12.27
C ARG A 20 -29.53 32.12 11.33
N ALA A 21 -28.97 33.22 10.81
CA ALA A 21 -27.80 33.18 9.94
C ALA A 21 -26.57 32.59 10.65
N ALA A 22 -26.35 32.95 11.93
CA ALA A 22 -25.27 32.38 12.73
C ALA A 22 -25.44 30.87 12.96
N TYR A 23 -26.66 30.42 13.27
CA TYR A 23 -26.97 29.01 13.47
C TYR A 23 -26.83 28.20 12.16
N GLU A 24 -27.27 28.75 11.02
CA GLU A 24 -27.08 28.11 9.71
C GLU A 24 -25.59 28.00 9.33
N ALA A 25 -24.79 29.02 9.64
CA ALA A 25 -23.34 28.97 9.44
C ALA A 25 -22.69 27.88 10.33
N GLU A 26 -23.10 27.76 11.59
CA GLU A 26 -22.61 26.70 12.48
C GLU A 26 -23.03 25.30 11.99
N LEU A 27 -24.27 25.14 11.52
CA LEU A 27 -24.75 23.90 10.93
C LEU A 27 -23.99 23.50 9.67
N THR A 28 -23.64 24.45 8.81
CA THR A 28 -22.86 24.16 7.60
C THR A 28 -21.43 23.76 7.93
N ALA A 29 -20.79 24.43 8.90
CA ALA A 29 -19.48 24.05 9.42
C ALA A 29 -19.49 22.64 10.03
N LEU A 30 -20.50 22.33 10.87
CA LEU A 30 -20.66 21.01 11.49
C LEU A 30 -20.89 19.91 10.44
N LYS A 31 -21.69 20.18 9.41
CA LYS A 31 -21.90 19.25 8.30
C LYS A 31 -20.62 19.00 7.50
N ALA A 32 -19.82 20.04 7.25
CA ALA A 32 -18.54 19.91 6.56
C ALA A 32 -17.56 19.06 7.38
N GLU A 33 -17.42 19.33 8.68
CA GLU A 33 -16.56 18.54 9.56
C GLU A 33 -16.99 17.07 9.62
N ASN A 34 -18.30 16.81 9.69
CA ASN A 34 -18.82 15.44 9.68
C ASN A 34 -18.57 14.75 8.34
N ALA A 35 -18.69 15.45 7.21
CA ALA A 35 -18.36 14.90 5.90
C ALA A 35 -16.88 14.51 5.80
N GLU A 36 -15.96 15.35 6.28
CA GLU A 36 -14.52 15.02 6.31
C GLU A 36 -14.21 13.82 7.20
N LYS A 37 -14.86 13.73 8.38
CA LYS A 37 -14.73 12.56 9.27
C LYS A 37 -15.26 11.29 8.61
N GLU A 38 -16.38 11.36 7.92
CA GLU A 38 -16.94 10.23 7.16
C GLU A 38 -16.00 9.81 6.03
N ASP A 39 -15.44 10.75 5.29
CA ASP A 39 -14.52 10.46 4.19
C ASP A 39 -13.22 9.84 4.69
N ARG A 40 -12.67 10.34 5.80
CA ARG A 40 -11.54 9.71 6.48
C ARG A 40 -11.87 8.29 6.95
N ALA A 41 -13.04 8.09 7.55
CA ALA A 41 -13.47 6.75 7.98
C ALA A 41 -13.62 5.79 6.78
N LYS A 42 -14.17 6.25 5.66
CA LYS A 42 -14.26 5.49 4.40
C LYS A 42 -12.86 5.14 3.89
N GLN A 43 -11.92 6.08 3.87
CA GLN A 43 -10.54 5.84 3.44
C GLN A 43 -9.84 4.80 4.32
N GLU A 44 -9.96 4.90 5.64
CA GLU A 44 -9.41 3.94 6.60
C GLU A 44 -10.02 2.54 6.40
N GLN A 45 -11.34 2.46 6.18
CA GLN A 45 -12.03 1.21 5.90
C GLN A 45 -11.56 0.59 4.57
N GLN A 46 -11.39 1.40 3.52
CA GLN A 46 -10.88 0.97 2.23
C GLN A 46 -9.44 0.44 2.34
N LEU A 47 -8.56 1.16 3.04
CA LEU A 47 -7.18 0.73 3.30
C LEU A 47 -7.15 -0.60 4.07
N ARG A 48 -7.98 -0.75 5.11
CA ARG A 48 -8.07 -2.00 5.88
C ARG A 48 -8.54 -3.16 5.00
N ALA A 49 -9.54 -2.93 4.15
CA ALA A 49 -10.03 -3.94 3.21
C ALA A 49 -8.94 -4.34 2.20
N PHE A 50 -8.22 -3.37 1.64
CA PHE A 50 -7.10 -3.59 0.74
C PHE A 50 -5.99 -4.42 1.40
N LEU A 51 -5.54 -4.04 2.61
CA LEU A 51 -4.51 -4.77 3.34
C LEU A 51 -4.93 -6.20 3.66
N LYS A 52 -6.21 -6.41 4.00
CA LYS A 52 -6.77 -7.74 4.24
C LYS A 52 -6.76 -8.59 2.96
N ALA A 53 -7.19 -8.02 1.83
CA ALA A 53 -7.18 -8.70 0.54
C ALA A 53 -5.75 -9.07 0.11
N GLN A 54 -4.80 -8.14 0.28
CA GLN A 54 -3.39 -8.37 -0.01
C GLN A 54 -2.79 -9.48 0.87
N GLN A 55 -3.09 -9.46 2.18
CA GLN A 55 -2.67 -10.54 3.08
C GLN A 55 -3.28 -11.89 2.70
N SER A 56 -4.54 -11.92 2.28
CA SER A 56 -5.19 -13.15 1.81
C SER A 56 -4.49 -13.69 0.56
N TYR A 57 -4.26 -12.83 -0.43
CA TYR A 57 -3.56 -13.18 -1.67
C TYR A 57 -2.15 -13.74 -1.41
N LEU A 58 -1.37 -13.08 -0.55
CA LEU A 58 0.00 -13.49 -0.21
C LEU A 58 0.07 -14.81 0.60
N ASN A 59 -0.98 -15.15 1.34
CA ASN A 59 -1.04 -16.38 2.14
C ASN A 59 -1.77 -17.53 1.43
N GLU A 60 -2.34 -17.30 0.24
CA GLU A 60 -2.89 -18.36 -0.61
C GLU A 60 -1.82 -19.39 -0.94
N TYR A 61 -2.20 -20.66 -1.00
CA TYR A 61 -1.30 -21.73 -1.38
C TYR A 61 -1.21 -21.88 -2.90
N VAL A 62 0.01 -21.95 -3.40
CA VAL A 62 0.35 -22.18 -4.80
C VAL A 62 1.30 -23.37 -4.90
N GLU A 63 1.30 -24.03 -6.06
CA GLU A 63 2.17 -25.16 -6.34
C GLU A 63 3.39 -24.69 -7.12
N VAL A 64 4.57 -25.05 -6.63
CA VAL A 64 5.85 -24.69 -7.26
C VAL A 64 6.69 -25.96 -7.38
N ARG A 65 7.45 -26.05 -8.47
CA ARG A 65 8.46 -27.09 -8.67
C ARG A 65 9.79 -26.44 -9.01
N LEU A 66 10.75 -26.56 -8.10
CA LEU A 66 12.10 -26.06 -8.31
C LEU A 66 12.92 -27.06 -9.12
N PHE A 67 13.80 -26.54 -9.99
CA PHE A 67 14.77 -27.34 -10.71
C PHE A 67 15.69 -28.09 -9.75
N LYS A 68 16.01 -29.35 -10.11
CA LYS A 68 16.92 -30.22 -9.37
C LYS A 68 17.94 -30.82 -10.33
N ASP A 69 19.20 -30.74 -9.98
CA ASP A 69 20.29 -31.47 -10.62
C ASP A 69 21.05 -32.35 -9.61
N ASN A 70 22.14 -32.96 -10.05
CA ASN A 70 23.02 -33.78 -9.21
C ASN A 70 24.21 -33.00 -8.63
N ASP A 71 24.24 -31.68 -8.79
CA ASP A 71 25.37 -30.84 -8.41
C ASP A 71 24.90 -29.64 -7.56
N LYS A 72 24.80 -28.45 -8.16
CA LYS A 72 24.53 -27.19 -7.45
C LYS A 72 23.12 -27.09 -6.88
N TYR A 73 22.14 -27.75 -7.50
CA TYR A 73 20.72 -27.68 -7.18
C TYR A 73 20.16 -29.01 -6.65
N LYS A 74 20.97 -29.78 -5.91
CA LYS A 74 20.53 -31.04 -5.30
C LYS A 74 19.77 -30.87 -3.99
N ASP A 75 20.11 -29.85 -3.21
CA ASP A 75 19.63 -29.63 -1.84
C ASP A 75 18.37 -28.76 -1.78
N ASP A 76 17.60 -28.92 -0.70
CA ASP A 76 16.37 -28.17 -0.46
C ASP A 76 16.61 -26.67 -0.24
N VAL A 77 15.63 -25.85 -0.61
CA VAL A 77 15.72 -24.39 -0.50
C VAL A 77 15.02 -23.89 0.76
N TYR A 78 15.76 -23.24 1.65
CA TYR A 78 15.19 -22.52 2.79
C TYR A 78 14.85 -21.09 2.39
N VAL A 79 13.61 -20.68 2.66
CA VAL A 79 13.08 -19.35 2.31
C VAL A 79 12.49 -18.71 3.56
N ALA A 80 12.78 -17.42 3.80
CA ALA A 80 12.21 -16.66 4.91
C ALA A 80 11.73 -15.27 4.47
N VAL A 81 10.54 -14.88 4.92
CA VAL A 81 9.91 -13.57 4.66
C VAL A 81 9.33 -13.05 5.98
N ASN A 82 9.83 -11.92 6.47
CA ASN A 82 9.34 -11.25 7.68
C ASN A 82 9.15 -12.21 8.87
N GLY A 83 10.18 -13.02 9.17
CA GLY A 83 10.17 -13.98 10.28
C GLY A 83 9.36 -15.26 10.05
N LYS A 84 8.68 -15.41 8.91
CA LYS A 84 8.01 -16.67 8.51
C LYS A 84 8.90 -17.40 7.51
N ASN A 85 9.07 -18.71 7.67
CA ASN A 85 9.93 -19.51 6.81
C ASN A 85 9.23 -20.74 6.24
N CYS A 86 9.83 -21.35 5.22
CA CYS A 86 9.52 -22.68 4.73
C CYS A 86 10.73 -23.30 4.04
N VAL A 87 10.80 -24.63 4.03
CA VAL A 87 11.77 -25.40 3.24
C VAL A 87 11.05 -26.00 2.04
N ILE A 88 11.62 -25.83 0.86
CA ILE A 88 11.05 -26.26 -0.43
C ILE A 88 11.93 -27.36 -1.01
N ARG A 89 11.34 -28.53 -1.26
CA ARG A 89 12.05 -29.66 -1.85
C ARG A 89 12.21 -29.47 -3.36
N ARG A 90 13.43 -29.61 -3.86
CA ARG A 90 13.70 -29.53 -5.31
C ARG A 90 13.24 -30.78 -6.03
N GLY A 91 12.85 -30.64 -7.30
CA GLY A 91 12.48 -31.73 -8.20
C GLY A 91 11.05 -32.26 -8.04
N VAL A 92 10.36 -31.91 -6.95
CA VAL A 92 8.98 -32.32 -6.65
C VAL A 92 8.04 -31.11 -6.58
N TRP A 93 6.77 -31.32 -6.92
CA TRP A 93 5.73 -30.31 -6.72
C TRP A 93 5.50 -30.10 -5.23
N THR A 94 5.69 -28.87 -4.75
CA THR A 94 5.51 -28.49 -3.34
C THR A 94 4.50 -27.37 -3.25
N ARG A 95 3.51 -27.54 -2.38
CA ARG A 95 2.48 -26.53 -2.11
C ARG A 95 2.95 -25.58 -1.02
N ILE A 96 3.17 -24.31 -1.37
CA ILE A 96 3.70 -23.26 -0.49
C ILE A 96 2.82 -22.02 -0.53
N ARG A 97 2.98 -21.10 0.44
CA ARG A 97 2.28 -19.81 0.38
C ARG A 97 2.85 -18.93 -0.73
N ARG A 98 1.98 -18.18 -1.42
CA ARG A 98 2.31 -17.33 -2.56
C ARG A 98 3.47 -16.37 -2.29
N LYS A 99 3.53 -15.77 -1.10
CA LYS A 99 4.66 -14.89 -0.70
C LYS A 99 6.05 -15.53 -0.82
N PHE A 100 6.15 -16.84 -0.61
CA PHE A 100 7.41 -17.57 -0.73
C PHE A 100 7.74 -17.85 -2.20
N ALA A 101 6.73 -18.19 -3.01
CA ALA A 101 6.89 -18.33 -4.45
C ALA A 101 7.32 -17.00 -5.09
N MET A 102 6.64 -15.89 -4.75
CA MET A 102 6.98 -14.55 -5.24
C MET A 102 8.41 -14.14 -4.86
N LEU A 103 8.90 -14.53 -3.68
CA LEU A 103 10.29 -14.26 -3.30
C LEU A 103 11.28 -15.01 -4.20
N LEU A 104 10.98 -16.26 -4.57
CA LEU A 104 11.82 -17.02 -5.50
C LEU A 104 11.86 -16.35 -6.87
N ASP A 105 10.71 -15.96 -7.41
CA ASP A 105 10.62 -15.27 -8.70
C ASP A 105 11.36 -13.91 -8.66
N GLN A 106 11.19 -13.14 -7.58
CA GLN A 106 11.88 -11.87 -7.40
C GLN A 106 13.39 -12.04 -7.30
N SER A 107 13.86 -13.10 -6.63
CA SER A 107 15.28 -13.43 -6.54
C SER A 107 15.86 -13.73 -7.93
N GLU A 108 15.17 -14.55 -8.72
CA GLU A 108 15.62 -14.88 -10.09
C GLU A 108 15.66 -13.63 -10.98
N ILE A 109 14.64 -12.77 -10.92
CA ILE A 109 14.61 -11.50 -11.66
C ILE A 109 15.76 -10.58 -11.23
N GLN A 110 16.06 -10.53 -9.93
CA GLN A 110 17.17 -9.72 -9.41
C GLN A 110 18.52 -10.24 -9.90
N ASP A 111 18.72 -11.56 -9.89
CA ASP A 111 19.95 -12.19 -10.38
C ASP A 111 20.13 -11.93 -11.89
N LEU A 112 19.06 -12.05 -12.68
CA LEU A 112 19.08 -11.76 -14.12
C LEU A 112 19.47 -10.30 -14.39
N ARG A 113 18.81 -9.34 -13.73
CA ARG A 113 19.15 -7.90 -13.87
C ARG A 113 20.58 -7.60 -13.47
N THR A 114 21.09 -8.31 -12.46
CA THR A 114 22.48 -8.16 -12.01
C THR A 114 23.45 -8.66 -13.07
N ALA A 115 23.17 -9.82 -13.68
CA ALA A 115 23.98 -10.36 -14.78
C ALA A 115 24.00 -9.41 -15.99
N GLU A 116 22.84 -8.89 -16.41
CA GLU A 116 22.73 -7.90 -17.50
C GLU A 116 23.54 -6.63 -17.21
N LEU A 117 23.49 -6.13 -15.98
CA LEU A 117 24.26 -4.96 -15.57
C LEU A 117 25.77 -5.24 -15.63
N MET A 118 26.21 -6.40 -15.13
CA MET A 118 27.61 -6.80 -15.15
C MET A 118 28.13 -6.92 -16.59
N GLU A 119 27.36 -7.52 -17.50
CA GLU A 119 27.73 -7.64 -18.91
C GLU A 119 27.87 -6.27 -19.59
N ARG A 120 26.93 -5.36 -19.31
CA ARG A 120 26.96 -3.99 -19.82
C ARG A 120 28.20 -3.24 -19.35
N GLU A 121 28.49 -3.27 -18.06
CA GLU A 121 29.66 -2.58 -17.50
C GLU A 121 30.98 -3.23 -17.96
N ALA A 122 31.02 -4.56 -18.10
CA ALA A 122 32.18 -5.25 -18.65
C ALA A 122 32.47 -4.84 -20.10
N SER A 123 31.42 -4.72 -20.92
CA SER A 123 31.54 -4.25 -22.31
C SER A 123 32.04 -2.81 -22.36
N ARG A 124 31.45 -1.92 -21.55
CA ARG A 124 31.88 -0.53 -21.44
C ARG A 124 33.34 -0.40 -21.04
N PHE A 125 33.77 -1.15 -20.01
CA PHE A 125 35.14 -1.13 -19.55
C PHE A 125 36.12 -1.66 -20.59
N ALA A 126 35.74 -2.71 -21.33
CA ALA A 126 36.56 -3.23 -22.43
C ALA A 126 36.74 -2.20 -23.55
N ASP A 127 35.69 -1.45 -23.89
CA ASP A 127 35.75 -0.38 -24.90
C ASP A 127 36.60 0.81 -24.42
N GLU A 128 36.40 1.27 -23.18
CA GLU A 128 37.21 2.33 -22.58
C GLU A 128 38.70 1.92 -22.52
N SER A 129 39.00 0.68 -22.12
CA SER A 129 40.37 0.17 -22.04
C SER A 129 41.06 0.09 -23.40
N ARG A 130 40.32 -0.23 -24.47
CA ARG A 130 40.84 -0.20 -25.85
C ARG A 130 41.14 1.21 -26.33
N HIS A 131 40.45 2.22 -25.82
CA HIS A 131 40.70 3.62 -26.17
C HIS A 131 41.95 4.21 -25.51
N TYR A 132 42.41 3.61 -24.40
CA TYR A 132 43.58 4.08 -23.65
C TYR A 132 44.86 3.25 -23.87
N ALA A 133 44.83 2.26 -24.78
CA ALA A 133 45.97 1.42 -25.18
C ALA A 133 46.46 1.80 -26.59
#